data_AF-A0A505DKC9-F1
#
_entry.id   AF-A0A505DKC9-F1
#
_cell.length_a   1.000
_cell.length_b   1.000
_cell.length_c   1.000
_cell.angle_alpha   90.00
_cell.angle_beta   90.00
_cell.angle_gamma   90.00
#
_symmetry.space_group_name_H-M   'P 1'
#
loop_
_entity.id
_entity.type
_entity.pdbx_description
1 polymer ?
#
loop_
_entity_poly.entity_id
_entity_poly.type
_entity_poly.pdbx_seq_one_letter_code
_entity_poly.pdbx_strand_id
1 'polypeptide(L)' 'MRRGEQLPWIVPDELWARIEPLLPVVSRRADHPGRKRLDDRKVLSGILFVLYTGI' A
#
# COMPACT_ATOMS: atom_id res chain seq x y z
N MET A 1 7.50 -20.41 -3.16
CA MET A 1 7.03 -19.60 -4.29
C MET A 1 7.53 -20.23 -5.56
N ARG A 2 6.63 -20.58 -6.47
CA ARG A 2 7.01 -21.11 -7.78
C ARG A 2 7.62 -19.98 -8.61
N ARG A 3 8.56 -20.32 -9.48
CA ARG A 3 9.23 -19.35 -10.35
C ARG A 3 8.17 -18.67 -11.23
N GLY A 4 7.96 -17.37 -11.05
CA GLY A 4 6.93 -16.59 -11.75
C GLY A 4 5.69 -16.23 -10.92
N GLU A 5 5.55 -16.74 -9.69
CA GLU A 5 4.51 -16.26 -8.76
C GLU A 5 4.95 -14.93 -8.14
N GLN A 6 4.07 -13.93 -8.22
CA GLN A 6 4.24 -12.65 -7.55
C GLN A 6 4.34 -12.86 -6.03
N LEU A 7 5.18 -12.08 -5.37
CA LEU A 7 5.29 -12.10 -3.91
C LEU A 7 3.89 -11.83 -3.31
N PRO A 8 3.46 -12.60 -2.29
CA PRO A 8 2.08 -12.63 -1.80
C PRO A 8 1.65 -11.32 -1.13
N TRP A 9 2.60 -10.47 -0.77
CA TRP A 9 2.34 -9.14 -0.21
C TRP A 9 2.33 -8.02 -1.25
N ILE A 10 2.64 -8.30 -2.53
CA ILE A 10 2.54 -7.30 -3.58
C ILE A 10 1.08 -7.23 -4.03
N VAL A 11 0.50 -6.05 -3.90
CA VAL A 11 -0.89 -5.79 -4.28
C VAL A 11 -0.95 -5.66 -5.82
N PRO A 12 -1.67 -6.52 -6.56
CA PRO A 12 -1.84 -6.39 -8.01
C PRO A 12 -2.70 -5.19 -8.41
N ASP A 13 -2.59 -4.73 -9.65
CA ASP A 13 -3.31 -3.54 -10.15
C ASP A 13 -4.83 -3.69 -10.04
N GLU A 14 -5.37 -4.85 -10.42
CA GLU A 14 -6.81 -5.11 -10.37
C GLU A 14 -7.38 -5.08 -8.95
N LEU A 15 -6.60 -5.55 -7.98
CA LEU A 15 -6.97 -5.49 -6.56
C LEU A 15 -6.88 -4.05 -6.05
N TRP A 16 -5.81 -3.34 -6.41
CA TRP A 16 -5.63 -1.93 -6.05
C TRP A 16 -6.77 -1.06 -6.57
N ALA A 17 -7.19 -1.25 -7.82
CA ALA A 17 -8.30 -0.52 -8.44
C ALA A 17 -9.63 -0.66 -7.68
N ARG A 18 -9.83 -1.75 -6.91
CA ARG A 18 -11.00 -1.96 -6.06
C ARG A 18 -10.84 -1.35 -4.68
N ILE A 19 -9.62 -1.30 -4.14
CA ILE A 19 -9.32 -0.82 -2.78
C ILE A 19 -9.17 0.70 -2.75
N GLU A 20 -8.44 1.27 -3.71
CA GLU A 20 -8.09 2.69 -3.75
C GLU A 20 -9.30 3.63 -3.59
N PRO A 21 -10.45 3.40 -4.28
CA PRO A 21 -11.61 4.28 -4.15
C PRO A 21 -12.27 4.26 -2.76
N LEU A 22 -11.97 3.25 -1.94
CA LEU A 22 -12.49 3.11 -0.58
C LEU A 22 -11.65 3.88 0.44
N LEU A 23 -10.44 4.30 0.06
CA LEU A 23 -9.56 5.07 0.94
C LEU A 23 -9.97 6.54 0.96
N PRO A 24 -9.94 7.20 2.12
CA PRO A 24 -10.23 8.62 2.20
C PRO A 24 -9.13 9.44 1.52
N VAL A 25 -9.54 10.41 0.70
CA VAL A 25 -8.61 11.40 0.13
C VAL A 25 -8.24 12.40 1.23
N VAL A 26 -7.00 12.31 1.73
CA VAL A 26 -6.49 13.21 2.77
C VAL A 26 -5.78 14.39 2.14
N SER A 27 -6.36 15.59 2.26
CA SER A 27 -5.73 16.83 1.83
C SER A 27 -4.47 17.12 2.65
N ARG A 28 -3.37 17.44 1.99
CA ARG A 28 -2.15 17.88 2.66
C ARG A 28 -2.37 19.27 3.25
N ARG A 29 -1.94 19.48 4.51
CA ARG A 29 -1.97 20.81 5.13
C ARG A 29 -1.08 21.78 4.34
N ALA A 30 -1.52 23.04 4.21
CA ALA A 30 -0.73 24.10 3.59
C ALA A 30 0.42 24.52 4.51
N ASP A 31 0.11 24.82 5.77
CA ASP A 31 1.10 25.24 6.76
C ASP A 31 1.66 24.05 7.54
N HIS A 32 2.98 24.01 7.65
CA HIS A 32 3.74 22.97 8.35
C HIS A 32 3.36 21.54 7.90
N PRO A 33 3.53 21.20 6.61
CA PRO A 33 2.98 19.98 6.02
C PRO A 33 3.64 18.67 6.49
N GLY A 34 4.66 18.72 7.34
CA GLY A 34 5.42 17.57 7.78
C GLY A 34 6.05 16.76 6.64
N ARG A 35 6.42 15.50 6.94
CA ARG A 35 6.95 14.57 5.95
C ARG A 35 5.85 14.16 4.96
N LYS A 36 6.18 14.13 3.67
CA LYS A 36 5.27 13.64 2.63
C LYS A 36 4.87 12.19 2.93
N ARG A 37 3.57 11.89 2.85
CA ARG A 37 3.07 10.51 2.98
C ARG A 37 3.66 9.63 1.88
N LEU A 38 3.86 8.36 2.22
CA LEU A 38 4.17 7.33 1.23
C LEU A 38 2.94 7.05 0.37
N ASP A 39 3.20 6.44 -0.78
CA ASP A 39 2.15 5.90 -1.64
C ASP A 39 1.35 4.82 -0.90
N ASP A 40 0.02 4.93 -0.92
CA ASP A 40 -0.85 4.09 -0.10
C ASP A 40 -0.76 2.60 -0.50
N ARG A 41 -0.54 2.29 -1.78
CA ARG A 41 -0.33 0.91 -2.24
C ARG A 41 0.97 0.31 -1.71
N LYS A 42 2.04 1.11 -1.64
CA LYS A 42 3.30 0.68 -1.03
C LYS A 42 3.12 0.42 0.47
N VAL A 43 2.36 1.28 1.17
CA VAL A 43 2.06 1.09 2.59
C VAL A 43 1.27 -0.20 2.80
N LEU A 44 0.22 -0.43 2.00
CA LEU A 44 -0.56 -1.67 2.05
C LEU A 44 0.31 -2.90 1.80
N SER A 45 1.21 -2.83 0.82
CA SER A 45 2.15 -3.93 0.53
C SER A 45 3.09 -4.20 1.72
N GLY A 46 3.54 -3.16 2.43
CA GLY A 46 4.33 -3.29 3.65
C GLY A 46 3.56 -3.93 4.82
N ILE A 47 2.29 -3.57 4.99
CA ILE A 47 1.41 -4.20 6.00
C ILE A 47 1.25 -5.69 5.70
N LEU A 48 0.93 -6.04 4.45
CA LEU A 48 0.78 -7.44 4.04
C LEU A 48 2.08 -8.22 4.20
N PHE A 49 3.24 -7.58 3.95
CA PHE A 49 4.54 -8.20 4.18
C PHE A 49 4.74 -8.58 5.66
N VAL A 50 4.46 -7.66 6.59
CA VAL A 50 4.53 -7.92 8.03
C VAL A 50 3.60 -9.05 8.43
N LEU A 51 2.33 -9.00 7.98
CA LEU A 51 1.34 -10.04 8.27
C LEU A 51 1.73 -11.41 7.71
N TYR A 52 2.36 -11.44 6.53
CA TYR A 52 2.78 -12.68 5.88
C TYR A 52 4.05 -13.28 6.52
N THR A 53 5.00 -12.44 6.92
CA THR A 53 6.32 -12.87 7.39
C THR A 53 6.44 -13.01 8.90
N GLY A 54 5.57 -12.34 9.67
CA GLY A 54 5.59 -12.34 11.13
C GLY A 54 6.74 -11.54 11.74
N ILE A 55 7.30 -10.59 10.99
CA ILE A 55 8.31 -9.62 11.48
C ILE A 55 7.69 -8.62 12.45
#